data_AF-A0A075MS24-F1
#
_entry.id   AF-A0A075MS24-F1
#
_cell.length_a   1.000
_cell.length_b   1.000
_cell.length_c   1.000
_cell.angle_alpha   90.00
_cell.angle_beta   90.00
_cell.angle_gamma   90.00
#
_symmetry.space_group_name_H-M   'P 1'
#
loop_
_entity.id
_entity.type
_entity.pdbx_description
1 polymer ?
#
loop_
_entity_poly.entity_id
_entity_poly.type
_entity_poly.pdbx_seq_one_letter_code
_entity_poly.pdbx_strand_id
1 'polypeptide(L)'
;MITAFQLRLEELKRAGNSREDRMNLYRRYFASSRYNRLLIQQVLIRSAGNPALAKEVAAMEKEHNSDYAKTVERVKKWGYYEEFLAAVKEEDDALTRIIEAYDKRMKTAEGGGS
;
A
#
# COMPACT_ATOMS: atom_id res chain seq x y z
N MET A 1 4.11 -15.08 2.25
CA MET A 1 4.12 -14.79 0.80
C MET A 1 3.40 -13.46 0.58
N ILE A 2 4.14 -12.39 0.26
CA ILE A 2 3.54 -11.10 -0.10
C ILE A 2 2.94 -11.26 -1.50
N THR A 3 1.63 -11.14 -1.64
CA THR A 3 0.94 -11.15 -2.94
C THR A 3 1.02 -9.77 -3.56
N ALA A 4 2.22 -9.39 -4.03
CA ALA A 4 2.44 -8.09 -4.63
C ALA A 4 1.98 -8.09 -6.10
N PHE A 5 0.94 -7.30 -6.41
CA PHE A 5 0.86 -6.71 -7.73
C PHE A 5 2.12 -5.86 -7.93
N GLN A 6 3.00 -6.31 -8.80
CA GLN A 6 4.20 -5.55 -9.19
C GLN A 6 3.87 -4.73 -10.43
N LEU A 7 4.11 -3.42 -10.34
CA LEU A 7 3.96 -2.54 -11.47
C LEU A 7 5.04 -2.82 -12.53
N ARG A 8 4.62 -3.11 -13.77
CA ARG A 8 5.55 -3.40 -14.88
C ARG A 8 5.49 -2.31 -15.96
N LEU A 9 6.66 -1.97 -16.50
CA LEU A 9 6.79 -1.00 -17.59
C LEU A 9 5.92 -1.36 -18.80
N GLU A 10 5.86 -2.64 -19.17
CA GLU A 10 5.06 -3.08 -20.31
C GLU A 10 3.55 -2.88 -20.09
N GLU A 11 3.07 -2.92 -18.85
CA GLU A 11 1.67 -2.61 -18.54
C GLU A 11 1.41 -1.11 -18.67
N LEU A 12 2.33 -0.27 -18.21
CA LEU A 12 2.25 1.19 -18.39
C LEU A 12 2.29 1.59 -19.87
N LYS A 13 3.14 0.94 -20.67
CA LYS A 13 3.21 1.16 -22.13
C LYS A 13 1.92 0.69 -22.82
N ARG A 14 1.41 -0.50 -22.47
CA ARG A 14 0.18 -1.07 -23.05
C ARG A 14 -1.08 -0.31 -22.67
N ALA A 15 -1.10 0.33 -21.51
CA ALA A 15 -2.14 1.29 -21.12
C ALA A 15 -2.20 2.53 -22.06
N GLY A 16 -1.32 2.62 -23.06
CA GLY A 16 -1.58 3.20 -24.37
C GLY A 16 -2.18 4.60 -24.34
N ASN A 17 -1.35 5.64 -24.19
CA ASN A 17 -1.66 7.07 -24.20
C ASN A 17 -2.76 7.58 -23.22
N SER A 18 -3.62 6.73 -22.68
CA SER A 18 -4.66 7.09 -21.71
C SER A 18 -4.05 7.29 -20.34
N ARG A 19 -4.09 8.54 -19.86
CA ARG A 19 -3.70 8.89 -18.49
C ARG A 19 -4.49 8.06 -17.47
N GLU A 20 -5.77 7.84 -17.74
CA GLU A 20 -6.67 7.15 -16.81
C GLU A 20 -6.32 5.66 -16.65
N ASP A 21 -5.92 4.98 -17.72
CA ASP A 21 -5.52 3.57 -17.64
C ASP A 21 -4.20 3.41 -16.85
N ARG A 22 -3.27 4.37 -17.00
CA ARG A 22 -2.06 4.42 -16.16
C ARG A 22 -2.39 4.70 -14.70
N MET A 23 -3.31 5.63 -14.43
CA MET A 23 -3.80 5.90 -13.07
C MET A 23 -4.43 4.65 -12.45
N ASN A 24 -5.21 3.88 -13.20
CA ASN A 24 -5.81 2.63 -12.72
C ASN A 24 -4.76 1.57 -12.36
N LEU A 25 -3.65 1.48 -13.09
CA LEU A 25 -2.51 0.63 -12.71
C LEU A 25 -1.89 1.07 -11.38
N TYR A 26 -1.73 2.37 -11.17
CA TYR A 26 -1.22 2.90 -9.90
C TYR A 26 -2.18 2.67 -8.73
N ARG A 27 -3.49 2.88 -8.92
CA ARG A 27 -4.50 2.58 -7.90
C ARG A 27 -4.47 1.10 -7.50
N ARG A 28 -4.33 0.19 -8.46
CA ARG A 28 -4.15 -1.24 -8.19
C ARG A 28 -2.87 -1.52 -7.42
N TYR A 29 -1.77 -0.88 -7.79
CA TYR A 29 -0.51 -0.96 -7.05
C TYR A 29 -0.66 -0.53 -5.59
N PHE A 30 -1.26 0.63 -5.34
CA PHE A 30 -1.50 1.12 -3.97
C PHE A 30 -2.48 0.23 -3.19
N ALA A 31 -3.54 -0.26 -3.82
CA ALA A 31 -4.46 -1.21 -3.21
C ALA A 31 -3.74 -2.49 -2.75
N SER A 32 -2.86 -3.05 -3.59
CA SER A 32 -2.02 -4.21 -3.22
C SER A 32 -1.00 -3.86 -2.14
N SER A 33 -0.38 -2.68 -2.22
CA SER A 33 0.55 -2.18 -1.19
C SER A 33 -0.12 -2.11 0.19
N ARG A 34 -1.32 -1.51 0.27
CA ARG A 34 -2.12 -1.43 1.49
C ARG A 34 -2.55 -2.81 1.99
N TYR A 35 -2.97 -3.70 1.09
CA TYR A 35 -3.30 -5.08 1.46
C TYR A 35 -2.10 -5.81 2.08
N ASN A 36 -0.91 -5.63 1.51
CA ASN A 36 0.32 -6.22 2.06
C ASN A 36 0.64 -5.69 3.46
N ARG A 37 0.39 -4.41 3.74
CA ARG A 37 0.51 -3.86 5.11
C ARG A 37 -0.45 -4.53 6.09
N LEU A 38 -1.69 -4.80 5.68
CA LEU A 38 -2.65 -5.53 6.52
C LEU A 38 -2.19 -6.96 6.81
N LEU A 39 -1.62 -7.66 5.81
CA LEU A 39 -1.07 -9.00 6.01
C LEU A 39 0.12 -8.98 6.99
N ILE A 40 1.05 -8.04 6.83
CA ILE A 40 2.17 -7.86 7.75
C ILE A 40 1.66 -7.64 9.17
N GLN A 41 0.68 -6.74 9.35
CA GLN A 41 0.07 -6.46 10.65
C GLN A 41 -0.59 -7.72 11.26
N GLN A 42 -1.27 -8.52 10.43
CA GLN A 42 -1.88 -9.77 10.88
C GLN A 42 -0.82 -10.78 11.36
N VAL A 43 0.31 -10.91 10.65
CA VAL A 43 1.41 -11.80 11.06
C VAL A 43 2.08 -11.29 12.34
N LEU A 44 2.24 -9.97 12.48
CA LEU A 44 2.77 -9.34 13.70
C LEU A 44 1.91 -9.70 14.92
N ILE A 45 0.59 -9.54 14.84
CA ILE A 45 -0.32 -9.90 15.94
C ILE A 45 -0.22 -11.40 16.26
N ARG A 46 -0.16 -12.27 15.25
CA ARG A 46 -0.01 -13.73 15.43
C ARG A 46 1.31 -14.11 16.08
N SER A 47 2.37 -13.32 15.89
CA SER A 47 3.68 -13.61 16.49
C SER A 47 3.68 -13.60 18.02
N ALA A 48 2.69 -12.93 18.65
CA ALA A 48 2.50 -13.00 20.11
C ALA A 48 2.23 -14.44 20.59
N GLY A 49 1.53 -15.25 19.78
CA GLY A 49 1.30 -16.67 20.06
C GLY A 49 2.32 -17.62 19.41
N ASN A 50 3.16 -17.12 18.50
CA ASN A 50 4.20 -17.90 17.84
C ASN A 50 5.44 -17.03 17.56
N PRO A 51 6.41 -16.99 18.49
CA PRO A 51 7.61 -16.16 18.36
C PRO A 51 8.47 -16.44 17.12
N ALA A 52 8.34 -17.63 16.50
CA ALA A 52 9.05 -17.95 15.27
C ALA A 52 8.65 -17.02 14.11
N LEU A 53 7.44 -16.45 14.15
CA LEU A 53 6.94 -15.51 13.14
C LEU A 53 7.59 -14.13 13.20
N ALA A 54 8.27 -13.76 14.29
CA ALA A 54 8.88 -12.44 14.42
C ALA A 54 9.92 -12.15 13.31
N LYS A 55 10.68 -13.17 12.90
CA LYS A 55 11.61 -13.08 11.76
C LYS A 55 10.89 -12.91 10.43
N GLU A 56 9.71 -13.54 10.28
CA GLU A 56 8.89 -13.42 9.08
C GLU A 56 8.33 -12.01 8.93
N VAL A 57 7.82 -11.41 10.01
CA VAL A 57 7.35 -10.00 10.02
C VAL A 57 8.43 -9.06 9.51
N ALA A 58 9.63 -9.12 10.09
CA ALA A 58 10.74 -8.26 9.70
C ALA A 58 11.15 -8.46 8.22
N ALA A 59 11.12 -9.71 7.74
CA ALA A 59 11.40 -10.01 6.34
C ALA A 59 10.33 -9.42 5.41
N MET A 60 9.05 -9.55 5.76
CA MET A 60 7.94 -9.01 4.97
C MET A 60 7.95 -7.48 4.94
N GLU A 61 8.24 -6.82 6.07
CA GLU A 61 8.40 -5.36 6.14
C GLU A 61 9.53 -4.88 5.23
N LYS A 62 10.69 -5.55 5.30
CA LYS A 62 11.85 -5.24 4.45
C LYS A 62 11.51 -5.40 2.97
N GLU A 63 10.85 -6.49 2.59
CA GLU A 63 10.44 -6.75 1.22
C GLU A 63 9.47 -5.68 0.71
N HIS A 64 8.43 -5.38 1.47
CA HIS A 64 7.43 -4.36 1.13
C HIS A 64 8.06 -2.97 0.96
N ASN A 65 8.89 -2.54 1.92
CA ASN A 65 9.58 -1.26 1.86
C ASN A 65 10.53 -1.19 0.64
N SER A 66 11.24 -2.29 0.36
CA SER A 66 12.13 -2.38 -0.79
C SER A 66 11.38 -2.33 -2.12
N ASP A 67 10.23 -3.00 -2.24
CA ASP A 67 9.41 -2.93 -3.45
C ASP A 67 8.90 -1.51 -3.72
N TYR A 68 8.43 -0.80 -2.68
CA TYR A 68 8.02 0.60 -2.82
C TYR A 68 9.16 1.48 -3.31
N ALA A 69 10.33 1.44 -2.65
CA ALA A 69 11.49 2.23 -3.05
C ALA A 69 11.90 1.95 -4.50
N LYS A 70 11.98 0.67 -4.89
CA LYS A 70 12.30 0.25 -6.26
C LYS A 70 11.24 0.69 -7.26
N THR A 71 9.96 0.72 -6.87
CA THR A 71 8.87 1.16 -7.75
C THR A 71 8.96 2.66 -8.01
N VAL A 72 9.22 3.46 -6.97
CA VAL A 72 9.46 4.90 -7.14
C VAL A 72 10.63 5.17 -8.08
N GLU A 73 11.76 4.48 -7.91
CA GLU A 73 12.91 4.60 -8.80
C GLU A 73 12.59 4.20 -10.25
N ARG A 74 11.88 3.09 -10.43
CA ARG A 74 11.47 2.58 -11.74
C ARG A 74 10.60 3.58 -12.47
N VAL A 75 9.55 4.07 -11.83
CA VAL A 75 8.58 5.00 -12.44
C VAL A 75 9.26 6.33 -12.82
N LYS A 76 10.18 6.84 -12.00
CA LYS A 76 11.01 8.00 -12.35
C LYS A 76 11.81 7.77 -13.63
N LYS A 77 12.47 6.61 -13.74
CA LYS A 77 13.26 6.24 -14.93
C LYS A 77 12.40 6.03 -16.19
N TRP A 78 11.16 5.58 -16.02
CA TRP A 78 10.26 5.28 -17.13
C TRP A 78 9.52 6.49 -17.70
N GLY A 79 9.60 7.65 -17.04
CA GLY A 79 8.95 8.88 -17.49
C GLY A 79 7.46 9.00 -17.14
N TYR A 80 6.94 8.20 -16.20
CA TYR A 80 5.53 8.21 -15.78
C TYR A 80 5.34 8.75 -14.34
N TYR A 81 6.27 9.59 -13.88
CA TYR A 81 6.32 10.00 -12.48
C TYR A 81 5.24 11.00 -12.08
N GLU A 82 4.81 11.88 -12.98
CA GLU A 82 3.75 12.85 -12.67
C GLU A 82 2.42 12.17 -12.38
N GLU A 83 2.00 11.21 -13.21
CA GLU A 83 0.79 10.43 -12.95
C GLU A 83 0.93 9.58 -11.68
N PHE A 84 2.12 9.07 -11.40
CA PHE A 84 2.37 8.36 -10.14
C PHE A 84 2.22 9.29 -8.93
N LEU A 85 2.71 10.53 -8.97
CA LEU A 85 2.50 11.51 -7.91
C LEU A 85 1.02 11.85 -7.73
N ALA A 86 0.25 11.93 -8.81
CA ALA A 86 -1.20 12.09 -8.72
C ALA A 86 -1.85 10.90 -7.98
N ALA A 87 -1.43 9.68 -8.30
CA ALA A 87 -1.93 8.48 -7.62
C ALA A 87 -1.47 8.38 -6.15
N VAL A 88 -0.26 8.85 -5.83
CA VAL A 88 0.22 8.99 -4.44
C VAL A 88 -0.71 9.90 -3.66
N LYS A 89 -1.08 11.07 -4.23
CA LYS A 89 -2.00 12.00 -3.57
C LYS A 89 -3.38 11.38 -3.35
N GLU A 90 -3.93 10.69 -4.34
CA GLU A 90 -5.22 9.96 -4.18
C GLU A 90 -5.16 8.93 -3.05
N GLU A 91 -4.07 8.18 -2.95
CA GLU A 91 -3.90 7.17 -1.88
C GLU A 91 -3.69 7.81 -0.51
N ASP A 92 -2.93 8.90 -0.41
CA ASP A 92 -2.72 9.64 0.86
C ASP A 92 -4.03 10.24 1.40
N ASP A 93 -4.84 10.85 0.53
CA ASP A 93 -6.18 11.34 0.86
C ASP A 93 -7.09 10.17 1.31
N ALA A 94 -7.00 9.01 0.65
CA ALA A 94 -7.77 7.83 1.02
C ALA A 94 -7.36 7.26 2.39
N LEU A 95 -6.07 7.21 2.69
CA LEU A 95 -5.54 6.78 3.99
C LEU A 95 -5.97 7.74 5.10
N THR A 96 -5.93 9.05 4.85
CA THR A 96 -6.42 10.06 5.79
C THR A 96 -7.87 9.80 6.18
N ARG A 97 -8.76 9.58 5.20
CA ARG A 97 -10.18 9.26 5.46
C ARG A 97 -10.38 7.96 6.24
N ILE A 98 -9.55 6.95 5.98
CA ILE A 98 -9.58 5.68 6.74
C ILE A 98 -9.22 5.96 8.19
N ILE A 99 -8.13 6.70 8.45
CA ILE A 99 -7.68 7.06 9.79
C ILE A 99 -8.76 7.85 10.53
N GLU A 100 -9.34 8.87 9.91
CA GLU A 100 -10.44 9.66 10.48
C GLU A 100 -11.65 8.80 10.87
N ALA A 101 -11.99 7.80 10.05
CA ALA A 101 -13.07 6.87 10.34
C ALA A 101 -12.78 5.98 11.56
N TYR A 102 -11.53 5.53 11.73
CA TYR A 102 -11.10 4.79 12.92
C TYR A 102 -11.11 5.70 14.16
N ASP A 103 -10.57 6.91 14.07
CA ASP A 103 -10.55 7.88 15.17
C ASP A 103 -11.95 8.19 15.68
N LYS A 104 -12.91 8.40 14.77
CA LYS A 104 -14.31 8.61 15.14
C LYS A 104 -14.88 7.42 15.89
N ARG A 105 -14.61 6.19 15.43
CA ARG A 105 -15.09 4.96 16.08
C ARG A 105 -14.48 4.79 17.47
N MET A 106 -13.19 5.05 17.64
CA MET A 106 -12.51 4.96 18.92
C MET A 106 -13.08 5.98 19.93
N LYS A 107 -13.28 7.24 19.51
CA LYS A 107 -13.90 8.28 20.36
C LYS A 107 -15.34 7.97 20.75
N THR A 108 -16.14 7.39 19.85
CA THR A 108 -17.51 6.98 20.18
C THR A 108 -17.54 5.78 21.13
N ALA A 109 -16.58 4.85 21.03
CA ALA A 109 -16.46 3.72 21.96
C ALA A 109 -16.09 4.18 23.39
N GLU A 110 -15.31 5.24 23.52
CA GLU A 110 -14.92 5.83 24.82
C GLU A 110 -16.05 6.67 25.47
N GLY A 111 -16.98 7.21 24.68
CA GLY A 111 -18.09 8.05 25.15
C GLY A 111 -19.41 7.34 25.46
N GLY A 112 -19.46 6.01 25.37
CA GLY A 112 -20.69 5.21 25.52
C GLY A 112 -20.99 4.68 26.92
N GLY A 113 -20.23 5.12 27.93
CA GLY A 113 -20.45 4.77 29.35
C GLY A 113 -20.84 6.00 30.16
N SER A 114 -22.09 6.43 30.07
CA SER A 114 -22.73 7.38 31.00
C SER A 114 -24.21 7.08 31.09
#